data_AF-A0A2H5B1D5-F1
#
_entry.id   AF-A0A2H5B1D5-F1
#
_cell.length_a   1.000
_cell.length_b   1.000
_cell.length_c   1.000
_cell.angle_alpha   90.00
_cell.angle_beta   90.00
_cell.angle_gamma   90.00
#
_symmetry.space_group_name_H-M   'P 1'
#
loop_
_entity.id
_entity.type
_entity.pdbx_description
1 polymer ?
#
loop_
_entity_poly.entity_id
_entity_poly.type
_entity_poly.pdbx_seq_one_letter_code
_entity_poly.pdbx_strand_id
1 'polypeptide(L)'
;MNKRLLTVPALGALLAFGAVACGSDNTAQLNSWATSVCGAAQSPIAKSRTALADTGAVKQGEGPADLQKRLATDLGILADTDQKLAEAIDKAGAPKIDQGAKLQQDAVGELKQTAQGYLDVQKKLTTLPSNDQARFADGLRSIGDQVQRLAQQSTDALGKLQSGDLATAMAKQPGCKSEHAISSASPAAGASAGGGATGSTATPGVPAASGAAGTPAAAPGTPAPGASTPAAPATPGSTAPLIPSSPAASPSQS
;
A
#
# COMPACT_ATOMS: atom_id res chain seq x y z
N MET A 1 57.31 -2.50 -50.77
CA MET A 1 57.32 -3.22 -49.48
C MET A 1 56.27 -2.63 -48.54
N ASN A 2 55.50 -3.50 -47.87
CA ASN A 2 54.38 -3.20 -46.98
C ASN A 2 54.81 -2.61 -45.63
N LYS A 3 53.92 -1.79 -45.00
CA LYS A 3 53.54 -1.78 -43.56
C LYS A 3 52.50 -0.67 -43.33
N ARG A 4 51.20 -1.00 -43.23
CA ARG A 4 50.41 -1.39 -42.04
C ARG A 4 50.12 -0.24 -41.06
N LEU A 5 48.92 0.33 -41.22
CA LEU A 5 47.86 0.66 -40.23
C LEU A 5 48.27 1.01 -38.78
N LEU A 6 47.92 2.23 -38.36
CA LEU A 6 47.29 2.51 -37.07
C LEU A 6 46.21 3.59 -37.26
N THR A 7 44.96 3.16 -37.18
CA THR A 7 43.76 4.00 -37.17
C THR A 7 43.58 4.63 -35.78
N VAL A 8 43.68 5.96 -35.71
CA VAL A 8 43.24 6.76 -34.56
C VAL A 8 41.86 7.32 -34.90
N PRO A 9 40.75 6.86 -34.30
CA PRO A 9 39.55 7.66 -34.28
C PRO A 9 39.68 8.67 -33.14
N ALA A 10 40.17 9.85 -33.50
CA ALA A 10 39.93 11.06 -32.74
C ALA A 10 38.44 11.35 -32.76
N LEU A 11 37.79 11.39 -31.59
CA LEU A 11 36.56 12.13 -31.30
C LEU A 11 36.34 12.08 -29.77
N GLY A 12 36.96 13.03 -29.07
CA GLY A 12 36.84 13.21 -27.63
C GLY A 12 36.88 14.70 -27.30
N ALA A 13 35.97 15.47 -27.88
CA ALA A 13 35.73 16.84 -27.45
C ALA A 13 34.99 16.81 -26.10
N LEU A 14 35.74 17.10 -25.05
CA LEU A 14 35.27 17.30 -23.68
C LEU A 14 34.26 18.46 -23.64
N LEU A 15 32.97 18.13 -23.58
CA LEU A 15 31.96 19.04 -23.05
C LEU A 15 32.15 19.10 -21.54
N ALA A 16 32.86 20.14 -21.10
CA ALA A 16 32.96 20.54 -19.71
C ALA A 16 31.59 21.01 -19.20
N PHE A 17 30.82 20.07 -18.63
CA PHE A 17 29.79 20.38 -17.65
C PHE A 17 30.40 20.20 -16.25
N GLY A 18 30.64 21.30 -15.57
CA GLY A 18 30.85 21.30 -14.13
C GLY A 18 29.53 21.03 -13.42
N ALA A 19 29.32 19.79 -12.96
CA ALA A 19 28.39 19.44 -11.88
C ALA A 19 28.70 18.02 -11.36
N VAL A 20 29.08 17.91 -10.08
CA VAL A 20 29.07 16.69 -9.22
C VAL A 20 29.72 15.41 -9.78
N ALA A 21 31.05 15.39 -9.81
CA ALA A 21 31.82 14.14 -9.84
C ALA A 21 31.75 13.41 -8.46
N CYS A 22 30.59 12.82 -8.14
CA CYS A 22 30.40 11.84 -7.06
C CYS A 22 29.21 10.91 -7.38
N GLY A 23 29.14 10.42 -8.63
CA GLY A 23 27.94 9.75 -9.17
C GLY A 23 28.08 8.25 -9.44
N SER A 24 29.28 7.74 -9.69
CA SER A 24 29.48 6.36 -10.19
C SER A 24 29.27 5.31 -9.10
N ASP A 25 29.97 5.47 -7.97
CA ASP A 25 29.98 4.50 -6.87
C ASP A 25 28.63 4.44 -6.16
N ASN A 26 28.03 5.60 -5.87
CA ASN A 26 26.70 5.67 -5.27
C ASN A 26 25.62 5.04 -6.18
N THR A 27 25.70 5.27 -7.50
CA THR A 27 24.76 4.63 -8.45
C THR A 27 24.94 3.11 -8.49
N ALA A 28 26.18 2.61 -8.45
CA ALA A 28 26.44 1.18 -8.40
C ALA A 28 25.93 0.55 -7.09
N GLN A 29 26.15 1.22 -5.96
CA GLN A 29 25.67 0.79 -4.65
C GLN A 29 24.13 0.80 -4.57
N LEU A 30 23.46 1.83 -5.09
CA LEU A 30 22.01 1.89 -5.13
C LEU A 30 21.42 0.80 -6.03
N ASN A 31 22.03 0.53 -7.18
CA ASN A 31 21.61 -0.59 -8.02
C ASN A 31 21.82 -1.92 -7.30
N SER A 32 22.96 -2.14 -6.62
CA SER A 32 23.21 -3.37 -5.86
C SER A 32 22.21 -3.56 -4.72
N TRP A 33 21.93 -2.50 -3.97
CA TRP A 33 20.90 -2.49 -2.93
C TRP A 33 19.53 -2.85 -3.52
N ALA A 34 19.15 -2.19 -4.61
CA ALA A 34 17.89 -2.46 -5.28
C ALA A 34 17.82 -3.89 -5.81
N THR A 35 18.89 -4.43 -6.40
CA THR A 35 18.95 -5.83 -6.85
C THR A 35 18.72 -6.79 -5.68
N SER A 36 19.34 -6.52 -4.52
CA SER A 36 19.19 -7.36 -3.33
C SER A 36 17.74 -7.39 -2.83
N VAL A 37 17.14 -6.21 -2.65
CA VAL A 37 15.75 -6.07 -2.18
C VAL A 37 14.78 -6.65 -3.21
N CYS A 38 14.88 -6.25 -4.47
CA CYS A 38 13.97 -6.67 -5.53
C CYS A 38 14.08 -8.16 -5.87
N GLY A 39 15.28 -8.73 -5.78
CA GLY A 39 15.49 -10.17 -5.97
C GLY A 39 14.80 -10.99 -4.89
N ALA A 40 14.91 -10.56 -3.63
CA ALA A 40 14.23 -11.22 -2.51
C ALA A 40 12.71 -10.98 -2.51
N ALA A 41 12.26 -9.80 -2.95
CA ALA A 41 10.86 -9.38 -2.92
C ALA A 41 10.01 -9.97 -4.04
N GLN A 42 10.61 -10.41 -5.16
CA GLN A 42 9.86 -10.82 -6.36
C GLN A 42 8.82 -11.93 -6.09
N SER A 43 9.22 -13.03 -5.46
CA SER A 43 8.28 -14.13 -5.18
C SER A 43 7.20 -13.76 -4.15
N PRO A 44 7.54 -13.14 -3.00
CA PRO A 44 6.54 -12.62 -2.06
C PRO A 44 5.52 -11.65 -2.71
N ILE A 45 5.98 -10.72 -3.55
CA ILE A 45 5.11 -9.77 -4.26
C ILE A 45 4.19 -10.50 -5.25
N ALA A 46 4.69 -11.49 -5.98
CA ALA A 46 3.84 -12.28 -6.88
C ALA A 46 2.73 -13.02 -6.10
N LYS A 47 3.09 -13.63 -4.95
CA LYS A 47 2.11 -14.30 -4.08
C LYS A 47 1.08 -13.34 -3.50
N SER A 48 1.49 -12.15 -3.04
CA SER A 48 0.54 -11.17 -2.48
C SER A 48 -0.43 -10.65 -3.53
N ARG A 49 0.00 -10.48 -4.79
CA ARG A 49 -0.91 -10.13 -5.89
C ARG A 49 -1.97 -11.21 -6.13
N THR A 50 -1.58 -12.49 -6.12
CA THR A 50 -2.53 -13.60 -6.24
C THR A 50 -3.50 -13.61 -5.06
N ALA A 51 -3.02 -13.44 -3.83
CA ALA A 51 -3.87 -13.37 -2.64
C ALA A 51 -4.85 -12.19 -2.70
N LEU A 52 -4.39 -10.99 -3.07
CA LEU A 52 -5.26 -9.81 -3.24
C LEU A 52 -6.33 -10.05 -4.31
N ALA A 53 -5.95 -10.63 -5.46
CA ALA A 53 -6.92 -10.97 -6.50
C ALA A 53 -7.95 -12.00 -5.99
N ASP A 54 -7.53 -12.98 -5.20
CA ASP A 54 -8.42 -13.98 -4.62
C ASP A 54 -9.39 -13.35 -3.60
N THR A 55 -8.93 -12.41 -2.77
CA THR A 55 -9.80 -11.73 -1.79
C THR A 55 -10.98 -10.98 -2.43
N GLY A 56 -10.81 -10.48 -3.65
CA GLY A 56 -11.87 -9.82 -4.42
C GLY A 56 -12.75 -10.77 -5.24
N ALA A 57 -12.41 -12.05 -5.32
CA ALA A 57 -13.11 -13.02 -6.14
C ALA A 57 -14.36 -13.58 -5.44
N VAL A 58 -15.48 -13.56 -6.15
CA VAL A 58 -16.71 -14.27 -5.76
C VAL A 58 -16.69 -15.67 -6.36
N LYS A 59 -16.74 -16.71 -5.51
CA LYS A 59 -16.80 -18.10 -5.95
C LYS A 59 -18.23 -18.63 -5.78
N GLN A 60 -18.83 -19.12 -6.86
CA GLN A 60 -20.18 -19.68 -6.81
C GLN A 60 -20.23 -20.91 -5.89
N GLY A 61 -21.25 -20.97 -5.04
CA GLY A 61 -21.43 -22.08 -4.09
C GLY A 61 -20.52 -22.03 -2.86
N GLU A 62 -19.69 -21.00 -2.70
CA GLU A 62 -18.85 -20.84 -1.52
C GLU A 62 -19.68 -20.39 -0.31
N GLY A 63 -19.71 -21.23 0.73
CA GLY A 63 -20.36 -20.92 2.00
C GLY A 63 -19.50 -20.03 2.91
N PRO A 64 -20.08 -19.44 3.98
CA PRO A 64 -19.35 -18.58 4.91
C PRO A 64 -18.08 -19.20 5.50
N ALA A 65 -18.12 -20.49 5.88
CA ALA A 65 -16.98 -21.18 6.45
C ALA A 65 -15.82 -21.36 5.44
N ASP A 66 -16.13 -21.66 4.19
CA ASP A 66 -15.14 -21.81 3.12
C ASP A 66 -14.54 -20.45 2.75
N LEU A 67 -15.40 -19.42 2.62
CA LEU A 67 -14.98 -18.04 2.40
C LEU A 67 -14.05 -17.56 3.53
N GLN A 68 -14.41 -17.82 4.78
CA GLN A 68 -13.59 -17.48 5.95
C GLN A 68 -12.21 -18.14 5.88
N LYS A 69 -12.14 -19.43 5.57
CA LYS A 69 -10.88 -20.17 5.47
C LYS A 69 -10.00 -19.65 4.33
N ARG A 70 -10.62 -19.37 3.18
CA ARG A 70 -9.94 -18.83 2.01
C ARG A 70 -9.35 -17.45 2.29
N LEU A 71 -10.17 -16.50 2.74
CA LEU A 71 -9.72 -15.16 3.07
C LEU A 71 -8.68 -15.16 4.20
N ALA A 72 -8.79 -16.06 5.19
CA ALA A 72 -7.76 -16.20 6.23
C ALA A 72 -6.42 -16.68 5.66
N THR A 73 -6.44 -17.55 4.65
CA THR A 73 -5.22 -17.98 3.95
C THR A 73 -4.60 -16.81 3.21
N ASP A 74 -5.40 -16.03 2.47
CA ASP A 74 -4.92 -14.86 1.72
C ASP A 74 -4.30 -13.81 2.65
N LEU A 75 -4.96 -13.48 3.78
CA LEU A 75 -4.43 -12.55 4.77
C LEU A 75 -3.10 -13.03 5.37
N GLY A 76 -2.95 -14.34 5.57
CA GLY A 76 -1.69 -14.94 6.01
C GLY A 76 -0.57 -14.77 4.97
N ILE A 77 -0.89 -14.88 3.68
CA ILE A 77 0.06 -14.63 2.60
C ILE A 77 0.48 -13.15 2.57
N LEU A 78 -0.46 -12.22 2.77
CA LEU A 78 -0.13 -10.79 2.82
C LEU A 78 0.80 -10.47 4.00
N ALA A 79 0.52 -11.02 5.18
CA ALA A 79 1.38 -10.88 6.35
C ALA A 79 2.80 -11.42 6.10
N ASP A 80 2.93 -12.64 5.56
CA ASP A 80 4.22 -13.26 5.22
C ASP A 80 4.99 -12.41 4.19
N THR A 81 4.29 -11.83 3.20
CA THR A 81 4.92 -10.97 2.21
C THR A 81 5.51 -9.70 2.83
N ASP A 82 4.76 -9.00 3.68
CA ASP A 82 5.25 -7.80 4.37
C ASP A 82 6.45 -8.14 5.29
N GLN A 83 6.42 -9.28 6.00
CA GLN A 83 7.56 -9.75 6.80
C GLN A 83 8.80 -9.99 5.96
N LYS A 84 8.66 -10.73 4.84
CA LYS A 84 9.79 -11.02 3.95
C LYS A 84 10.36 -9.79 3.29
N LEU A 85 9.52 -8.80 2.99
CA LEU A 85 9.98 -7.54 2.44
C LEU A 85 10.74 -6.73 3.48
N ALA A 86 10.25 -6.69 4.73
CA ALA A 86 10.96 -6.07 5.84
C ALA A 86 12.33 -6.75 6.06
N GLU A 87 12.40 -8.07 6.05
CA GLU A 87 13.65 -8.84 6.18
C GLU A 87 14.61 -8.58 5.01
N ALA A 88 14.10 -8.47 3.78
CA ALA A 88 14.92 -8.15 2.62
C ALA A 88 15.55 -6.76 2.73
N ILE A 89 14.77 -5.76 3.15
CA ILE A 89 15.24 -4.39 3.36
C ILE A 89 16.24 -4.31 4.52
N ASP A 90 15.95 -4.99 5.63
CA ASP A 90 16.85 -5.06 6.79
C ASP A 90 18.19 -5.69 6.42
N LYS A 91 18.17 -6.81 5.70
CA LYS A 91 19.37 -7.50 5.22
C LYS A 91 20.17 -6.69 4.21
N ALA A 92 19.50 -5.90 3.36
CA ALA A 92 20.17 -5.01 2.40
C ALA A 92 20.83 -3.81 3.09
N GLY A 93 20.40 -3.46 4.31
CA GLY A 93 20.89 -2.34 5.09
C GLY A 93 20.43 -0.98 4.53
N ALA A 94 21.04 0.09 5.03
CA ALA A 94 20.68 1.44 4.63
C ALA A 94 21.10 1.74 3.17
N PRO A 95 20.20 2.20 2.28
CA PRO A 95 20.58 2.67 0.96
C PRO A 95 21.49 3.91 1.06
N LYS A 96 22.40 4.07 0.10
CA LYS A 96 23.33 5.21 0.02
C LYS A 96 22.65 6.45 -0.56
N ILE A 97 21.75 7.02 0.24
CA ILE A 97 21.06 8.30 0.00
C ILE A 97 21.00 9.10 1.31
N ASP A 98 20.64 10.38 1.20
CA ASP A 98 20.28 11.19 2.36
C ASP A 98 19.19 10.51 3.19
N GLN A 99 19.37 10.49 4.51
CA GLN A 99 18.47 9.83 5.47
C GLN A 99 18.26 8.31 5.23
N GLY A 100 19.12 7.64 4.46
CA GLY A 100 18.95 6.22 4.10
C GLY A 100 18.79 5.26 5.29
N ALA A 101 19.49 5.50 6.40
CA ALA A 101 19.34 4.69 7.62
C ALA A 101 17.96 4.84 8.25
N LYS A 102 17.43 6.08 8.30
CA LYS A 102 16.08 6.33 8.80
C LYS A 102 15.04 5.72 7.86
N LEU A 103 15.20 5.90 6.55
CA LEU A 103 14.30 5.30 5.55
C LEU A 103 14.23 3.78 5.69
N GLN A 104 15.38 3.13 5.88
CA GLN A 104 15.45 1.68 6.11
C GLN A 104 14.70 1.27 7.38
N GLN A 105 14.95 1.94 8.50
CA GLN A 105 14.30 1.63 9.78
C GLN A 105 12.78 1.85 9.72
N ASP A 106 12.36 2.98 9.16
CA ASP A 106 10.94 3.33 9.00
C ASP A 106 10.23 2.29 8.12
N ALA A 107 10.81 1.94 6.97
CA ALA A 107 10.23 0.94 6.08
C ALA A 107 10.12 -0.45 6.73
N VAL A 108 11.17 -0.90 7.43
CA VAL A 108 11.16 -2.19 8.15
C VAL A 108 10.11 -2.17 9.28
N GLY A 109 10.01 -1.07 10.02
CA GLY A 109 9.03 -0.90 11.08
C GLY A 109 7.60 -0.92 10.56
N GLU A 110 7.31 -0.13 9.53
CA GLU A 110 5.98 -0.04 8.92
C GLU A 110 5.54 -1.37 8.31
N LEU A 111 6.41 -2.08 7.60
CA LEU A 111 6.10 -3.40 7.02
C LEU A 111 5.85 -4.45 8.11
N LYS A 112 6.66 -4.48 9.18
CA LYS A 112 6.43 -5.39 10.32
C LYS A 112 5.10 -5.08 11.02
N GLN A 113 4.77 -3.80 11.19
CA GLN A 113 3.48 -3.39 11.75
C GLN A 113 2.32 -3.84 10.85
N THR A 114 2.43 -3.64 9.53
CA THR A 114 1.39 -4.09 8.59
C THR A 114 1.21 -5.61 8.64
N ALA A 115 2.31 -6.37 8.68
CA ALA A 115 2.24 -7.82 8.80
C ALA A 115 1.48 -8.28 10.06
N GLN A 116 1.76 -7.67 11.21
CA GLN A 116 1.01 -7.95 12.44
C GLN A 116 -0.47 -7.57 12.30
N GLY A 117 -0.76 -6.43 11.67
CA GLY A 117 -2.13 -6.01 11.38
C GLY A 117 -2.90 -7.04 10.54
N TYR A 118 -2.27 -7.62 9.51
CA TYR A 118 -2.90 -8.67 8.70
C TYR A 118 -3.16 -9.95 9.51
N LEU A 119 -2.24 -10.35 10.40
CA LEU A 119 -2.45 -11.49 11.31
C LEU A 119 -3.59 -11.23 12.31
N ASP A 120 -3.72 -10.01 12.82
CA ASP A 120 -4.82 -9.64 13.72
C ASP A 120 -6.16 -9.68 12.99
N VAL A 121 -6.21 -9.19 11.74
CA VAL A 121 -7.41 -9.26 10.91
C VAL A 121 -7.75 -10.71 10.56
N GLN A 122 -6.75 -11.54 10.23
CA GLN A 122 -6.92 -12.98 10.01
C GLN A 122 -7.52 -13.66 11.24
N LYS A 123 -7.05 -13.31 12.45
CA LYS A 123 -7.60 -13.84 13.69
C LYS A 123 -9.06 -13.41 13.89
N LYS A 124 -9.40 -12.14 13.67
CA LYS A 124 -10.79 -11.66 13.76
C LYS A 124 -11.70 -12.38 12.76
N LEU A 125 -11.23 -12.55 11.53
CA LEU A 125 -11.94 -13.26 10.48
C LEU A 125 -12.26 -14.70 10.90
N THR A 126 -11.30 -15.41 11.47
CA THR A 126 -11.49 -16.81 11.88
C THR A 126 -12.45 -16.97 13.07
N THR A 127 -12.77 -15.89 13.77
CA THR A 127 -13.74 -15.87 14.87
C THR A 127 -15.15 -15.45 14.47
N LEU A 128 -15.39 -15.09 13.19
CA LEU A 128 -16.72 -14.71 12.74
C LEU A 128 -17.71 -15.89 12.83
N PRO A 129 -18.98 -15.62 13.18
CA PRO A 129 -20.01 -16.67 13.23
C PRO A 129 -20.41 -17.07 11.80
N SER A 130 -19.96 -18.23 11.33
CA SER A 130 -20.25 -18.72 9.98
C SER A 130 -21.67 -19.29 9.80
N ASN A 131 -22.43 -19.42 10.89
CA ASN A 131 -23.82 -19.91 10.91
C ASN A 131 -24.86 -18.78 10.96
N ASP A 132 -24.44 -17.53 11.15
CA ASP A 132 -25.29 -16.35 11.16
C ASP A 132 -24.85 -15.43 10.01
N GLN A 133 -25.56 -15.52 8.88
CA GLN A 133 -25.16 -14.85 7.65
C GLN A 133 -25.11 -13.33 7.79
N ALA A 134 -26.03 -12.74 8.57
CA ALA A 134 -26.06 -11.30 8.78
C ALA A 134 -24.84 -10.84 9.58
N ARG A 135 -24.55 -11.51 10.71
CA ARG A 135 -23.37 -11.20 11.53
C ARG A 135 -22.06 -11.48 10.81
N PHE A 136 -22.01 -12.54 10.01
CA PHE A 136 -20.86 -12.85 9.19
C PHE A 136 -20.58 -11.74 8.18
N ALA A 137 -21.61 -11.28 7.46
CA ALA A 137 -21.48 -10.21 6.48
C ALA A 137 -21.05 -8.88 7.12
N ASP A 138 -21.64 -8.51 8.27
CA ASP A 138 -21.26 -7.31 9.01
C ASP A 138 -19.80 -7.38 9.49
N GLY A 139 -19.40 -8.54 10.03
CA GLY A 139 -18.03 -8.81 10.45
C GLY A 139 -17.03 -8.71 9.29
N LEU A 140 -17.37 -9.30 8.13
CA LEU A 140 -16.57 -9.22 6.92
C LEU A 140 -16.41 -7.78 6.43
N ARG A 141 -17.45 -6.95 6.51
CA ARG A 141 -17.36 -5.53 6.16
C ARG A 141 -16.33 -4.81 7.02
N SER A 142 -16.39 -4.99 8.34
CA SER A 142 -15.41 -4.39 9.26
C SER A 142 -13.98 -4.88 9.02
N ILE A 143 -13.81 -6.15 8.61
CA ILE A 143 -12.52 -6.71 8.22
C ILE A 143 -12.02 -6.07 6.94
N GLY A 144 -12.87 -5.93 5.92
CA GLY A 144 -12.53 -5.26 4.66
C GLY A 144 -12.01 -3.84 4.88
N ASP A 145 -12.64 -3.07 5.77
CA ASP A 145 -12.17 -1.73 6.13
C ASP A 145 -10.78 -1.74 6.81
N GLN A 146 -10.50 -2.75 7.64
CA GLN A 146 -9.17 -2.92 8.28
C GLN A 146 -8.10 -3.31 7.26
N VAL A 147 -8.41 -4.27 6.38
CA VAL A 147 -7.54 -4.70 5.27
C VAL A 147 -7.19 -3.52 4.38
N GLN A 148 -8.17 -2.68 4.01
CA GLN A 148 -7.93 -1.53 3.16
C GLN A 148 -6.96 -0.52 3.81
N ARG A 149 -7.11 -0.25 5.11
CA ARG A 149 -6.16 0.62 5.83
C ARG A 149 -4.75 0.04 5.89
N LEU A 150 -4.62 -1.27 6.11
CA LEU A 150 -3.32 -1.95 6.10
C LEU A 150 -2.67 -1.92 4.73
N ALA A 151 -3.45 -2.13 3.67
CA ALA A 151 -2.96 -2.04 2.29
C ALA A 151 -2.48 -0.63 1.96
N GLN A 152 -3.18 0.41 2.42
CA GLN A 152 -2.73 1.80 2.29
C GLN A 152 -1.42 2.04 3.05
N GLN A 153 -1.31 1.58 4.31
CA GLN A 153 -0.08 1.72 5.09
C GLN A 153 1.12 1.03 4.43
N SER A 154 0.94 -0.19 3.88
CA SER A 154 2.00 -0.89 3.12
C SER A 154 2.38 -0.10 1.86
N THR A 155 1.38 0.42 1.13
CA THR A 155 1.60 1.23 -0.08
C THR A 155 2.39 2.50 0.22
N ASP A 156 2.07 3.20 1.31
CA ASP A 156 2.75 4.42 1.71
C ASP A 156 4.21 4.14 2.13
N ALA A 157 4.44 3.07 2.90
CA ALA A 157 5.77 2.64 3.31
C ALA A 157 6.66 2.33 2.10
N LEU A 158 6.10 1.59 1.13
CA LEU A 158 6.79 1.25 -0.12
C LEU A 158 6.96 2.45 -1.04
N GLY A 159 6.01 3.38 -1.07
CA GLY A 159 6.09 4.62 -1.83
C GLY A 159 7.29 5.48 -1.42
N LYS A 160 7.65 5.49 -0.13
CA LYS A 160 8.85 6.18 0.36
C LYS A 160 10.13 5.59 -0.23
N LEU A 161 10.21 4.26 -0.37
CA LEU A 161 11.34 3.57 -1.01
C LEU A 161 11.39 3.81 -2.53
N GLN A 162 10.26 4.18 -3.13
CA GLN A 162 10.11 4.47 -4.55
C GLN A 162 10.24 5.96 -4.86
N SER A 163 11.08 6.69 -4.12
CA SER A 163 11.37 8.12 -4.35
C SER A 163 12.79 8.37 -4.85
N GLY A 164 12.97 9.45 -5.63
CA GLY A 164 14.27 9.94 -6.10
C GLY A 164 15.13 8.90 -6.84
N ASP A 165 16.43 8.89 -6.55
CA ASP A 165 17.40 7.98 -7.17
C ASP A 165 17.15 6.51 -6.79
N LEU A 166 16.56 6.26 -5.61
CA LEU A 166 16.20 4.92 -5.16
C LEU A 166 15.10 4.32 -6.05
N ALA A 167 14.08 5.13 -6.39
CA ALA A 167 13.03 4.75 -7.34
C ALA A 167 13.63 4.34 -8.69
N THR A 168 14.57 5.14 -9.19
CA THR A 168 15.25 4.90 -10.47
C THR A 168 16.06 3.61 -10.43
N ALA A 169 16.73 3.32 -9.31
CA ALA A 169 17.47 2.07 -9.12
C ALA A 169 16.53 0.85 -9.06
N MET A 170 15.42 0.95 -8.31
CA MET A 170 14.43 -0.13 -8.19
C MET A 170 13.71 -0.40 -9.51
N ALA A 171 13.35 0.62 -10.28
CA ALA A 171 12.67 0.47 -11.57
C ALA A 171 13.51 -0.27 -12.63
N LYS A 172 14.84 -0.24 -12.50
CA LYS A 172 15.75 -1.01 -13.37
C LYS A 172 15.74 -2.50 -13.05
N GLN A 173 15.35 -2.89 -11.83
CA GLN A 173 15.41 -4.28 -11.38
C GLN A 173 14.19 -5.07 -11.84
N PRO A 174 14.35 -6.22 -12.51
CA PRO A 174 13.23 -7.02 -13.01
C PRO A 174 12.26 -7.45 -11.89
N GLY A 175 12.78 -7.79 -10.70
CA GLY A 175 11.95 -8.21 -9.56
C GLY A 175 11.07 -7.12 -8.95
N CYS A 176 11.34 -5.84 -9.27
CA CYS A 176 10.53 -4.68 -8.86
C CYS A 176 9.87 -3.96 -10.04
N LYS A 177 10.03 -4.46 -11.28
CA LYS A 177 9.36 -3.86 -12.44
C LYS A 177 7.86 -3.93 -12.21
N SER A 178 7.27 -2.74 -12.19
CA SER A 178 5.85 -2.56 -11.93
C SER A 178 5.05 -2.95 -13.17
N GLU A 179 4.70 -4.22 -13.31
CA GLU A 179 3.49 -4.62 -14.02
C GLU A 179 2.29 -4.30 -13.11
N HIS A 180 2.07 -3.02 -12.80
CA HIS A 180 1.19 -2.54 -11.73
C HIS A 180 1.75 -2.80 -10.32
N ALA A 181 2.10 -1.71 -9.62
CA ALA A 181 2.34 -1.75 -8.19
C ALA A 181 1.15 -2.40 -7.49
N ILE A 182 1.40 -2.92 -6.29
CA ILE A 182 0.41 -3.48 -5.35
C ILE A 182 -0.69 -2.46 -4.99
N SER A 183 -0.56 -1.23 -5.48
CA SER A 183 -1.58 -0.18 -5.50
C SER A 183 -2.76 -0.58 -6.39
N SER A 184 -3.94 -0.63 -5.78
CA SER A 184 -5.26 -0.71 -6.42
C SER A 184 -5.85 -2.11 -6.59
N ALA A 185 -5.81 -2.94 -5.55
CA ALA A 185 -7.00 -3.74 -5.25
C ALA A 185 -7.99 -2.85 -4.49
N SER A 186 -8.67 -1.95 -5.20
CA SER A 186 -9.85 -1.29 -4.69
C SER A 186 -10.97 -2.35 -4.71
N PRO A 187 -11.55 -2.78 -3.58
CA PRO A 187 -12.71 -3.64 -3.64
C PRO A 187 -13.85 -2.79 -4.22
N ALA A 188 -14.32 -3.18 -5.41
CA ALA A 188 -15.54 -2.64 -5.99
C ALA A 188 -16.71 -3.01 -5.08
N ALA A 189 -17.03 -2.13 -4.14
CA ALA A 189 -18.33 -2.10 -3.50
C ALA A 189 -19.33 -1.53 -4.52
N GLY A 190 -20.27 -2.35 -5.01
CA GLY A 190 -21.43 -1.84 -5.73
C GLY A 190 -22.04 -2.72 -6.80
N ALA A 191 -22.17 -4.04 -6.61
CA ALA A 191 -23.18 -4.80 -7.36
C ALA A 191 -24.56 -4.52 -6.75
N SER A 192 -25.19 -3.43 -7.17
CA SER A 192 -26.62 -3.23 -6.98
C SER A 192 -27.34 -4.22 -7.90
N ALA A 193 -27.76 -5.35 -7.34
CA ALA A 193 -28.63 -6.28 -8.02
C ALA A 193 -30.03 -5.66 -8.17
N GLY A 194 -30.31 -5.11 -9.35
CA GLY A 194 -31.66 -4.84 -9.83
C GLY A 194 -31.90 -5.68 -11.07
N GLY A 195 -32.47 -6.88 -10.89
CA GLY A 195 -32.89 -7.74 -11.99
C GLY A 195 -34.14 -7.20 -12.68
N GLY A 196 -34.23 -7.41 -13.99
CA GLY A 196 -35.44 -7.15 -14.76
C GLY A 196 -35.20 -7.02 -16.26
N ALA A 197 -34.92 -8.14 -16.93
CA ALA A 197 -35.02 -8.24 -18.37
C ALA A 197 -36.33 -8.95 -18.74
N THR A 198 -37.24 -8.25 -19.41
CA THR A 198 -38.15 -8.80 -20.43
C THR A 198 -38.60 -7.64 -21.31
N GLY A 199 -38.27 -7.71 -22.60
CA GLY A 199 -38.63 -6.69 -23.59
C GLY A 199 -40.04 -6.88 -24.15
N SER A 200 -40.59 -5.81 -24.73
CA SER A 200 -41.26 -5.87 -26.05
C SER A 200 -41.69 -4.48 -26.54
N THR A 201 -41.21 -4.15 -27.75
CA THR A 201 -41.86 -3.43 -28.86
C THR A 201 -42.31 -1.96 -28.74
N ALA A 202 -42.20 -1.30 -29.91
CA ALA A 202 -42.26 0.13 -30.17
C ALA A 202 -43.67 0.77 -30.25
N THR A 203 -43.65 2.10 -30.10
CA THR A 203 -44.61 3.23 -30.30
C THR A 203 -45.52 3.10 -31.56
N PRO A 204 -46.62 3.88 -31.78
CA PRO A 204 -46.96 5.21 -31.22
C PRO A 204 -48.45 5.57 -30.95
N GLY A 205 -48.70 6.71 -30.28
CA GLY A 205 -50.00 7.39 -30.33
C GLY A 205 -50.22 8.46 -29.26
N VAL A 206 -50.32 9.73 -29.68
CA VAL A 206 -50.91 10.86 -28.91
C VAL A 206 -52.44 10.82 -29.08
N PRO A 207 -53.27 11.41 -28.17
CA PRO A 207 -53.52 12.85 -28.22
C PRO A 207 -53.72 13.54 -26.85
N ALA A 208 -53.97 14.85 -26.94
CA ALA A 208 -53.86 15.91 -25.96
C ALA A 208 -55.14 16.26 -25.17
N ALA A 209 -54.99 17.31 -24.33
CA ALA A 209 -55.99 18.21 -23.69
C ALA A 209 -56.55 17.74 -22.33
N SER A 210 -56.82 18.59 -21.32
CA SER A 210 -56.64 20.03 -21.06
C SER A 210 -57.06 20.32 -19.60
N GLY A 211 -56.58 21.42 -19.01
CA GLY A 211 -57.18 22.08 -17.82
C GLY A 211 -56.22 22.18 -16.63
N ALA A 212 -55.46 23.27 -16.47
CA ALA A 212 -55.80 24.54 -15.78
C ALA A 212 -55.86 24.39 -14.25
N ALA A 213 -55.39 25.29 -13.40
CA ALA A 213 -54.54 26.48 -13.42
C ALA A 213 -54.33 26.83 -11.91
N GLY A 214 -53.18 27.37 -11.52
CA GLY A 214 -53.01 27.94 -10.18
C GLY A 214 -51.57 28.02 -9.69
N THR A 215 -50.94 29.17 -9.89
CA THR A 215 -49.73 29.66 -9.18
C THR A 215 -50.12 30.95 -8.43
N PRO A 216 -49.25 31.56 -7.60
CA PRO A 216 -48.16 31.07 -6.75
C PRO A 216 -48.26 31.62 -5.30
N ALA A 217 -47.52 31.06 -4.34
CA ALA A 217 -47.10 31.85 -3.16
C ALA A 217 -45.89 31.25 -2.41
N ALA A 218 -44.81 32.05 -2.42
CA ALA A 218 -43.86 32.34 -1.34
C ALA A 218 -43.06 31.23 -0.63
N ALA A 219 -41.73 31.29 -0.83
CA ALA A 219 -40.70 30.88 0.14
C ALA A 219 -40.69 31.83 1.36
N PRO A 220 -40.18 31.44 2.55
CA PRO A 220 -38.74 31.39 2.85
C PRO A 220 -38.37 30.14 3.69
N GLY A 221 -37.13 29.79 4.05
CA GLY A 221 -35.87 30.51 4.10
C GLY A 221 -34.75 29.55 4.53
N THR A 222 -33.54 29.92 4.15
CA THR A 222 -32.27 29.24 4.41
C THR A 222 -31.79 29.49 5.85
N PRO A 223 -31.30 28.47 6.58
CA PRO A 223 -30.41 28.71 7.72
C PRO A 223 -28.94 28.67 7.26
N ALA A 224 -28.21 29.73 7.55
CA ALA A 224 -26.76 29.82 7.40
C ALA A 224 -26.03 28.97 8.47
N PRO A 225 -24.84 28.42 8.18
CA PRO A 225 -24.00 27.79 9.19
C PRO A 225 -23.25 28.85 10.00
N GLY A 226 -23.41 28.78 11.32
CA GLY A 226 -22.69 29.62 12.28
C GLY A 226 -21.21 29.26 12.34
N ALA A 227 -20.37 30.29 12.20
CA ALA A 227 -18.95 30.24 12.45
C ALA A 227 -18.67 30.01 13.95
N SER A 228 -17.80 29.05 14.25
CA SER A 228 -17.15 28.93 15.56
C SER A 228 -15.63 28.90 15.33
N THR A 229 -14.99 29.96 15.78
CA THR A 229 -13.55 30.26 15.70
C THR A 229 -12.76 29.32 16.63
N PRO A 230 -11.51 28.94 16.29
CA PRO A 230 -10.73 27.96 17.04
C PRO A 230 -10.02 28.56 18.26
N ALA A 231 -10.06 27.84 19.39
CA ALA A 231 -9.20 28.10 20.55
C ALA A 231 -8.08 27.05 20.58
N ALA A 232 -6.84 27.51 20.51
CA ALA A 232 -5.61 26.75 20.73
C ALA A 232 -5.06 27.04 22.16
N PRO A 233 -3.93 26.45 22.58
CA PRO A 233 -3.90 25.33 23.52
C PRO A 233 -3.36 25.72 24.91
N ALA A 234 -3.75 24.96 25.93
CA ALA A 234 -3.15 25.04 27.27
C ALA A 234 -2.23 23.83 27.51
N THR A 235 -0.95 24.10 27.73
CA THR A 235 0.04 23.21 28.31
C THR A 235 -0.18 23.05 29.82
N PRO A 236 0.05 21.84 30.35
CA PRO A 236 0.96 21.68 31.48
C PRO A 236 1.89 20.47 31.22
N GLY A 237 3.18 20.49 31.55
CA GLY A 237 3.74 20.78 32.86
C GLY A 237 4.42 19.49 33.37
N SER A 238 5.75 19.53 33.43
CA SER A 238 6.67 18.46 33.84
C SER A 238 6.28 17.71 35.11
N THR A 239 6.50 16.39 35.11
CA THR A 239 7.07 15.67 36.28
C THR A 239 7.75 14.39 35.81
N ALA A 240 9.08 14.37 35.93
CA ALA A 240 9.90 13.17 35.93
C ALA A 240 9.95 12.55 37.33
N PRO A 241 10.18 11.24 37.45
CA PRO A 241 10.86 10.67 38.60
C PRO A 241 12.26 10.15 38.25
N LEU A 242 13.27 10.73 38.90
CA LEU A 242 14.50 10.07 39.36
C LEU A 242 14.05 8.89 40.27
N ILE A 243 14.68 7.72 40.45
CA ILE A 243 16.05 7.24 40.73
C ILE A 243 15.92 5.67 40.83
N PRO A 244 16.91 4.82 41.18
CA PRO A 244 18.37 4.93 41.17
C PRO A 244 19.11 3.72 40.52
N SER A 245 20.41 3.92 40.41
CA SER A 245 21.50 3.01 40.08
C SER A 245 21.52 1.69 40.87
N SER A 246 22.01 0.61 40.24
CA SER A 246 22.61 -0.55 40.92
C SER A 246 23.68 -1.21 40.05
N PRO A 247 24.67 -1.89 40.67
CA PRO A 247 26.07 -1.81 40.25
C PRO A 247 26.57 -3.00 39.43
N ALA A 248 27.75 -2.77 38.84
CA ALA A 248 28.61 -3.76 38.24
C ALA A 248 29.08 -4.84 39.25
N ALA A 249 29.15 -6.09 38.78
CA ALA A 249 29.97 -7.14 39.39
C ALA A 249 30.69 -7.94 38.28
N SER A 250 31.96 -8.17 38.57
CA SER A 250 33.10 -8.66 37.76
C SER A 250 33.00 -10.09 37.17
N PRO A 251 33.94 -10.47 36.27
CA PRO A 251 34.02 -11.81 35.68
C PRO A 251 34.73 -12.81 36.60
N SER A 252 34.50 -14.11 36.38
CA SER A 252 35.38 -15.18 36.86
C SER A 252 35.54 -16.25 35.79
N GLN A 253 36.79 -16.47 35.43
CA GLN A 253 37.27 -17.62 34.68
C GLN A 253 37.33 -18.86 35.59
N SER A 254 37.06 -20.02 35.02
CA SER A 254 37.71 -21.30 35.36
C SER A 254 37.77 -22.14 34.09
#